data_AF-A0AAU8CIN7-F1
#
_entry.id   AF-A0AAU8CIN7-F1
#
_cell.length_a   1.000
_cell.length_b   1.000
_cell.length_c   1.000
_cell.angle_alpha   90.00
_cell.angle_beta   90.00
_cell.angle_gamma   90.00
#
_symmetry.space_group_name_H-M   'P 1'
#
loop_
_entity.id
_entity.type
_entity.pdbx_description
1 polymer ?
#
loop_
_entity_poly.entity_id
_entity_poly.type
_entity_poly.pdbx_seq_one_letter_code
_entity_poly.pdbx_strand_id
1 'polypeptide(L)'
;MQAHIFAEESNTTGEDRDQSVKEYYGGLFEMVAGLDDELAEFADTRLHILSKEYGVARGEERMSAVYASEQNSVGGDGMAEQARAELLDAAADAEVMVILLSTDVFQETVEQVWDELVETAKPESIWCLGAARSSLEGLDFEELEGKGCTFLTYQRVGVARIGTDTREELLEAVKQKAAQ
;
A
#
# COMPACT_ATOMS: atom_id res chain seq x y z
N MET A 1 -15.52 4.85 -5.57
CA MET A 1 -14.51 3.80 -5.56
C MET A 1 -13.58 4.03 -4.38
N GLN A 2 -13.32 3.03 -3.53
CA GLN A 2 -12.33 3.11 -2.45
C GLN A 2 -10.99 2.50 -2.89
N ALA A 3 -9.89 3.22 -2.69
CA ALA A 3 -8.54 2.79 -3.05
C ALA A 3 -7.61 2.83 -1.84
N HIS A 4 -6.92 1.72 -1.55
CA HIS A 4 -5.99 1.61 -0.44
C HIS A 4 -4.57 1.38 -0.97
N ILE A 5 -3.62 2.16 -0.47
CA ILE A 5 -2.21 2.07 -0.87
C ILE A 5 -1.37 1.81 0.37
N PHE A 6 -0.63 0.71 0.40
CA PHE A 6 0.28 0.35 1.48
C PHE A 6 1.73 0.47 1.00
N ALA A 7 2.52 1.31 1.67
CA ALA A 7 3.92 1.51 1.35
C ALA A 7 4.76 1.68 2.62
N GLU A 8 6.05 1.38 2.54
CA GLU A 8 6.98 1.69 3.63
C GLU A 8 7.39 3.16 3.61
N GLU A 9 7.75 3.67 4.79
CA GLU A 9 8.40 4.97 4.97
C GLU A 9 9.68 5.15 4.13
N SER A 10 10.19 6.38 4.14
CA SER A 10 11.44 6.77 3.48
C SER A 10 12.42 7.38 4.47
N ASN A 11 13.70 7.07 4.28
CA ASN A 11 14.78 7.70 5.07
C ASN A 11 14.97 9.18 4.74
N THR A 12 14.44 9.64 3.60
CA THR A 12 14.48 11.05 3.20
C THR A 12 13.22 11.72 3.70
N THR A 13 13.37 12.69 4.61
CA THR A 13 12.25 13.40 5.24
C THR A 13 12.37 14.91 5.09
N GLY A 14 11.24 15.61 5.13
CA GLY A 14 11.17 17.06 5.25
C GLY A 14 11.59 17.57 6.62
N GLU A 15 11.81 18.88 6.73
CA GLU A 15 12.13 19.55 7.99
C GLU A 15 10.86 19.95 8.77
N ASP A 16 9.75 20.18 8.07
CA ASP A 16 8.49 20.62 8.66
C ASP A 16 7.61 19.43 9.06
N ARG A 17 7.46 19.24 10.37
CA ARG A 17 6.63 18.16 10.94
C ARG A 17 5.15 18.51 11.00
N ASP A 18 4.76 19.74 10.67
CA ASP A 18 3.36 20.15 10.62
C ASP A 18 2.69 19.83 9.28
N GLN A 19 3.44 19.28 8.33
CA GLN A 19 2.95 18.73 7.08
C GLN A 19 2.28 17.35 7.29
N SER A 20 1.56 16.91 6.26
CA SER A 20 0.99 15.56 6.24
C SER A 20 2.08 14.49 6.17
N VAL A 21 1.82 13.25 6.62
CA VAL A 21 2.76 12.13 6.53
C VAL A 21 3.21 11.91 5.08
N LYS A 22 2.26 12.03 4.14
CA LYS A 22 2.54 11.92 2.70
C LYS A 22 3.57 12.94 2.22
N GLU A 23 3.42 14.21 2.62
CA GLU A 23 4.30 15.31 2.21
C GLU A 23 5.63 15.32 2.98
N TYR A 24 5.64 14.74 4.19
CA TYR A 24 6.83 14.65 5.02
C TYR A 24 7.88 13.72 4.42
N TYR A 25 7.47 12.60 3.82
CA TYR A 25 8.40 11.65 3.21
C TYR A 25 8.75 12.05 1.77
N GLY A 26 10.05 12.22 1.51
CA GLY A 26 10.59 12.62 0.21
C GLY A 26 11.38 11.53 -0.49
N GLY A 27 12.04 11.92 -1.60
CA GLY A 27 12.90 11.03 -2.37
C GLY A 27 12.08 9.98 -3.12
N LEU A 28 12.42 8.69 -2.97
CA LEU A 28 11.70 7.63 -3.69
C LEU A 28 10.24 7.45 -3.24
N PHE A 29 9.86 8.03 -2.10
CA PHE A 29 8.47 8.07 -1.65
C PHE A 29 7.59 8.98 -2.52
N GLU A 30 8.17 9.97 -3.20
CA GLU A 30 7.45 10.86 -4.11
C GLU A 30 6.74 10.09 -5.24
N MET A 31 7.26 8.91 -5.62
CA MET A 31 6.59 8.03 -6.58
C MET A 31 5.29 7.44 -6.03
N VAL A 32 5.24 7.15 -4.73
CA VAL A 32 4.03 6.65 -4.05
C VAL A 32 3.05 7.81 -3.82
N ALA A 33 3.54 8.96 -3.36
CA ALA A 33 2.72 10.15 -3.18
C ALA A 33 2.08 10.60 -4.51
N GLY A 34 2.85 10.60 -5.61
CA GLY A 34 2.32 10.93 -6.93
C GLY A 34 1.33 9.90 -7.47
N LEU A 35 1.48 8.61 -7.11
CA LEU A 35 0.48 7.59 -7.45
C LEU A 35 -0.83 7.80 -6.65
N ASP A 36 -0.72 8.14 -5.37
CA ASP A 36 -1.88 8.51 -4.54
C ASP A 36 -2.63 9.70 -5.14
N ASP A 37 -1.92 10.76 -5.54
CA ASP A 37 -2.54 11.95 -6.16
C ASP A 37 -3.26 11.63 -7.47
N GLU A 38 -2.69 10.77 -8.33
CA GLU A 38 -3.32 10.37 -9.59
C GLU A 38 -4.52 9.45 -9.38
N LEU A 39 -4.44 8.51 -8.43
CA LEU A 39 -5.56 7.64 -8.09
C LEU A 39 -6.71 8.44 -7.46
N ALA A 40 -6.41 9.50 -6.71
CA ALA A 40 -7.38 10.40 -6.11
C ALA A 40 -8.27 11.13 -7.13
N GLU A 41 -7.85 11.20 -8.41
CA GLU A 41 -8.71 11.72 -9.49
C GLU A 41 -9.90 10.80 -9.81
N PHE A 42 -9.80 9.50 -9.47
CA PHE A 42 -10.77 8.47 -9.85
C PHE A 42 -11.36 7.70 -8.66
N ALA A 43 -10.71 7.75 -7.50
CA ALA A 43 -11.08 7.03 -6.29
C ALA A 43 -10.91 7.90 -5.04
N ASP A 44 -11.59 7.54 -3.97
CA ASP A 44 -11.29 8.01 -2.62
C ASP A 44 -10.10 7.19 -2.11
N THR A 45 -8.93 7.83 -1.99
CA THR A 45 -7.67 7.14 -1.67
C THR A 45 -7.35 7.20 -0.18
N ARG A 46 -6.80 6.10 0.31
CA ARG A 46 -6.23 5.99 1.65
C ARG A 46 -4.82 5.46 1.54
N LEU A 47 -3.85 6.33 1.82
CA LEU A 47 -2.44 5.97 1.86
C LEU A 47 -2.06 5.52 3.28
N HIS A 48 -1.49 4.33 3.41
CA HIS A 48 -1.02 3.72 4.64
C HIS A 48 0.50 3.58 4.58
N ILE A 49 1.18 4.18 5.55
CA ILE A 49 2.64 4.27 5.58
C ILE A 49 3.15 3.47 6.77
N LEU A 50 3.86 2.39 6.46
CA LEU A 50 4.44 1.47 7.43
C LEU A 50 5.80 1.98 7.91
N SER A 51 5.96 2.10 9.22
CA SER A 51 7.18 2.53 9.90
C SER A 51 7.44 1.69 11.14
N LYS A 52 8.69 1.33 11.35
CA LYS A 52 9.11 0.67 12.61
C LYS A 52 9.11 1.65 13.78
N GLU A 53 9.08 2.96 13.52
CA GLU A 53 9.03 3.97 14.57
C GLU A 53 7.63 4.09 15.16
N TYR A 54 6.59 4.19 14.33
CA TYR A 54 5.23 4.52 14.81
C TYR A 54 4.13 3.57 14.32
N GLY A 55 4.47 2.51 13.59
CA GLY A 55 3.51 1.50 13.14
C GLY A 55 2.92 1.84 11.78
N VAL A 56 1.61 2.02 11.69
CA VAL A 56 0.94 2.44 10.46
C VAL A 56 0.35 3.84 10.65
N ALA A 57 0.77 4.78 9.81
CA ALA A 57 0.17 6.12 9.77
C ALA A 57 -0.55 6.35 8.43
N ARG A 58 -1.62 7.15 8.45
CA ARG A 58 -2.33 7.56 7.24
C ARG A 58 -1.64 8.74 6.59
N GLY A 59 -1.67 8.79 5.26
CA GLY A 59 -0.99 9.81 4.47
C GLY A 59 -1.43 11.23 4.82
N GLU A 60 -2.69 11.43 5.18
CA GLU A 60 -3.32 12.70 5.54
C GLU A 60 -3.08 13.14 7.01
N GLU A 61 -2.60 12.25 7.87
CA GLU A 61 -2.29 12.60 9.26
C GLU A 61 -1.14 13.61 9.32
N ARG A 62 -1.13 14.46 10.34
CA ARG A 62 -0.01 15.39 10.57
C ARG A 62 1.13 14.66 11.25
N MET A 63 2.35 14.81 10.77
CA MET A 63 3.50 14.16 11.42
C MET A 63 3.70 14.61 12.87
N SER A 64 3.36 15.85 13.21
CA SER A 64 3.41 16.35 14.58
C SER A 64 2.47 15.59 15.52
N ALA A 65 1.34 15.09 15.02
CA ALA A 65 0.44 14.24 15.79
C ALA A 65 1.00 12.81 15.93
N VAL A 66 1.50 12.22 14.83
CA VAL A 66 2.11 10.87 14.82
C VAL A 66 3.30 10.78 15.79
N TYR A 67 4.16 11.80 15.83
CA TYR A 67 5.26 11.86 16.79
C TYR A 67 4.82 12.13 18.23
N ALA A 68 3.66 12.75 18.44
CA ALA A 68 3.17 13.07 19.78
C ALA A 68 2.46 11.88 20.46
N SER A 69 1.88 10.97 19.67
CA SER A 69 1.23 9.77 20.18
C SER A 69 2.21 8.70 20.67
N GLU A 70 3.43 8.65 20.12
CA GLU A 70 4.39 7.59 20.41
C GLU A 70 5.54 8.06 21.30
N GLN A 71 5.69 7.45 22.48
CA GLN A 71 6.83 7.70 23.38
C GLN A 71 8.03 6.79 23.08
N ASN A 72 7.85 5.68 22.34
CA ASN A 72 8.90 4.73 21.96
C ASN A 72 8.60 4.10 20.59
N SER A 73 9.63 3.61 19.91
CA SER A 73 9.48 2.88 18.65
C SER A 73 8.64 1.60 18.84
N VAL A 74 7.65 1.36 17.98
CA VAL A 74 6.82 0.14 18.00
C VAL A 74 7.57 -1.11 17.53
N GLY A 75 8.67 -0.95 16.81
CA GLY A 75 9.49 -2.02 16.26
C GLY A 75 8.87 -2.72 15.06
N GLY A 76 9.60 -3.71 14.51
CA GLY A 76 9.15 -4.50 13.36
C GLY A 76 7.87 -5.30 13.65
N ASP A 77 7.83 -6.01 14.78
CA ASP A 77 6.67 -6.84 15.14
C ASP A 77 5.39 -6.00 15.33
N GLY A 78 5.49 -4.85 16.00
CA GLY A 78 4.37 -3.95 16.23
C GLY A 78 3.86 -3.31 14.94
N MET A 79 4.77 -2.87 14.06
CA MET A 79 4.42 -2.40 12.71
C MET A 79 3.72 -3.50 11.91
N ALA A 80 4.25 -4.73 11.93
CA ALA A 80 3.69 -5.83 11.17
C ALA A 80 2.30 -6.23 11.67
N GLU A 81 2.08 -6.23 12.98
CA GLU A 81 0.76 -6.49 13.59
C GLU A 81 -0.28 -5.46 13.16
N GLN A 82 0.04 -4.17 13.25
CA GLN A 82 -0.86 -3.10 12.81
C GLN A 82 -1.13 -3.16 11.30
N ALA A 83 -0.09 -3.40 10.49
CA ALA A 83 -0.24 -3.50 9.04
C ALA A 83 -1.14 -4.67 8.63
N ARG A 84 -1.04 -5.83 9.28
CA ARG A 84 -1.94 -6.96 9.04
C ARG A 84 -3.39 -6.61 9.34
N ALA A 85 -3.65 -5.95 10.48
CA ALA A 85 -5.00 -5.53 10.84
C ALA A 85 -5.58 -4.53 9.82
N GLU A 86 -4.78 -3.55 9.39
CA GLU A 86 -5.18 -2.54 8.40
C GLU A 86 -5.39 -3.15 7.01
N LEU A 87 -4.57 -4.12 6.59
CA LEU A 87 -4.75 -4.86 5.35
C LEU A 87 -6.07 -5.63 5.32
N LEU A 88 -6.41 -6.31 6.43
CA LEU A 88 -7.64 -7.08 6.56
C LEU A 88 -8.89 -6.18 6.55
N ASP A 89 -8.85 -5.05 7.26
CA ASP A 89 -9.93 -4.06 7.24
C ASP A 89 -10.13 -3.50 5.82
N ALA A 90 -9.03 -3.17 5.15
CA ALA A 90 -9.02 -2.66 3.79
C ALA A 90 -9.53 -3.68 2.75
N ALA A 91 -9.28 -4.98 2.93
CA ALA A 91 -9.70 -5.99 1.95
C ALA A 91 -11.22 -6.05 1.79
N ALA A 92 -11.98 -5.73 2.85
CA ALA A 92 -13.43 -5.77 2.85
C ALA A 92 -14.07 -4.59 2.10
N ASP A 93 -13.42 -3.43 2.04
CA ASP A 93 -13.95 -2.22 1.42
C ASP A 93 -13.23 -1.80 0.12
N ALA A 94 -11.99 -2.24 -0.11
CA ALA A 94 -11.19 -1.84 -1.26
C ALA A 94 -11.77 -2.33 -2.59
N GLU A 95 -11.99 -1.38 -3.50
CA GLU A 95 -12.19 -1.66 -4.92
C GLU A 95 -10.87 -1.60 -5.70
N VAL A 96 -9.86 -0.94 -5.12
CA VAL A 96 -8.48 -0.88 -5.58
C VAL A 96 -7.56 -1.12 -4.38
N MET A 97 -6.72 -2.14 -4.44
CA MET A 97 -5.72 -2.48 -3.43
C MET A 97 -4.32 -2.38 -4.04
N VAL A 98 -3.46 -1.54 -3.47
CA VAL A 98 -2.09 -1.33 -3.94
C VAL A 98 -1.14 -1.62 -2.78
N ILE A 99 -0.20 -2.54 -2.95
CA ILE A 99 0.75 -2.93 -1.89
C ILE A 99 2.18 -2.90 -2.44
N LEU A 100 2.99 -1.96 -1.96
CA LEU A 100 4.33 -1.64 -2.46
C LEU A 100 5.40 -1.78 -1.36
N LEU A 101 5.68 -3.01 -0.96
CA LEU A 101 6.52 -3.32 0.20
C LEU A 101 7.85 -3.97 -0.19
N SER A 102 8.86 -3.84 0.67
CA SER A 102 10.09 -4.62 0.60
C SER A 102 9.80 -6.09 0.92
N THR A 103 10.71 -6.99 0.55
CA THR A 103 10.57 -8.43 0.79
C THR A 103 10.28 -8.73 2.26
N ASP A 104 11.10 -8.20 3.17
CA ASP A 104 11.00 -8.50 4.59
C ASP A 104 9.64 -8.06 5.15
N VAL A 105 9.23 -6.82 4.85
CA VAL A 105 7.95 -6.29 5.33
C VAL A 105 6.78 -7.03 4.68
N PHE A 106 6.86 -7.38 3.40
CA PHE A 106 5.82 -8.15 2.70
C PHE A 106 5.63 -9.54 3.33
N GLN A 107 6.72 -10.23 3.66
CA GLN A 107 6.71 -11.54 4.30
C GLN A 107 6.14 -11.51 5.72
N GLU A 108 6.47 -10.46 6.48
CA GLU A 108 5.99 -10.26 7.85
C GLU A 108 4.52 -9.79 7.91
N THR A 109 4.00 -9.24 6.80
CA THR A 109 2.66 -8.66 6.74
C THR A 109 1.74 -9.45 5.81
N VAL A 110 1.81 -9.19 4.51
CA VAL A 110 0.91 -9.70 3.47
C VAL A 110 0.90 -11.22 3.44
N GLU A 111 2.06 -11.88 3.40
CA GLU A 111 2.12 -13.35 3.32
C GLU A 111 1.47 -14.03 4.53
N GLN A 112 1.48 -13.39 5.71
CA GLN A 112 0.91 -13.96 6.92
C GLN A 112 -0.63 -13.98 6.94
N VAL A 113 -1.26 -13.12 6.13
CA VAL A 113 -2.73 -12.96 6.09
C VAL A 113 -3.30 -13.12 4.69
N TRP A 114 -2.51 -13.60 3.73
CA TRP A 114 -2.87 -13.64 2.31
C TRP A 114 -4.18 -14.37 2.05
N ASP A 115 -4.34 -15.57 2.62
CA ASP A 115 -5.56 -16.39 2.45
C ASP A 115 -6.81 -15.64 2.91
N GLU A 116 -6.73 -14.91 4.04
CA GLU A 116 -7.84 -14.13 4.57
C GLU A 116 -8.10 -12.86 3.74
N LEU A 117 -7.05 -12.25 3.18
CA LEU A 117 -7.18 -11.11 2.26
C LEU A 117 -7.91 -11.51 0.99
N VAL A 118 -7.50 -12.61 0.35
CA VAL A 118 -8.13 -13.05 -0.89
C VAL A 118 -9.55 -13.56 -0.65
N GLU A 119 -9.83 -14.19 0.50
CA GLU A 119 -11.18 -14.59 0.92
C GLU A 119 -12.11 -13.38 1.08
N THR A 120 -11.61 -12.33 1.72
CA THR A 120 -12.39 -11.12 2.05
C THR A 120 -12.52 -10.17 0.85
N ALA A 121 -11.61 -10.24 -0.12
CA ALA A 121 -11.56 -9.35 -1.27
C ALA A 121 -12.89 -9.21 -2.01
N LYS A 122 -13.27 -7.97 -2.32
CA LYS A 122 -14.44 -7.68 -3.16
C LYS A 122 -14.28 -8.30 -4.55
N PRO A 123 -15.34 -8.90 -5.11
CA PRO A 123 -15.36 -9.30 -6.52
C PRO A 123 -15.03 -8.13 -7.45
N GLU A 124 -14.41 -8.44 -8.59
CA GLU A 124 -14.04 -7.47 -9.63
C GLU A 124 -13.13 -6.33 -9.14
N SER A 125 -12.51 -6.45 -7.96
CA SER A 125 -11.55 -5.46 -7.44
C SER A 125 -10.24 -5.45 -8.23
N ILE A 126 -9.52 -4.35 -8.16
CA ILE A 126 -8.22 -4.17 -8.81
C ILE A 126 -7.14 -4.32 -7.75
N TRP A 127 -6.15 -5.18 -8.00
CA TRP A 127 -5.05 -5.44 -7.07
C TRP A 127 -3.72 -5.19 -7.78
N CYS A 128 -2.84 -4.42 -7.15
CA CYS A 128 -1.49 -4.16 -7.64
C CYS A 128 -0.46 -4.46 -6.55
N LEU A 129 0.38 -5.47 -6.78
CA LEU A 129 1.43 -5.86 -5.84
C LEU A 129 2.82 -5.53 -6.39
N GLY A 130 3.54 -4.67 -5.70
CA GLY A 130 4.93 -4.34 -5.94
C GLY A 130 5.83 -4.95 -4.87
N ALA A 131 6.42 -6.11 -5.14
CA ALA A 131 7.32 -6.82 -4.22
C ALA A 131 8.43 -7.55 -4.99
N ALA A 132 9.37 -8.17 -4.26
CA ALA A 132 10.35 -9.02 -4.91
C ALA A 132 9.68 -10.25 -5.53
N ARG A 133 10.25 -10.76 -6.63
CA ARG A 133 9.74 -11.94 -7.34
C ARG A 133 9.50 -13.13 -6.40
N SER A 134 10.41 -13.40 -5.47
CA SER A 134 10.29 -14.52 -4.53
C SER A 134 9.07 -14.41 -3.62
N SER A 135 8.65 -13.20 -3.25
CA SER A 135 7.45 -12.98 -2.44
C SER A 135 6.19 -13.16 -3.27
N LEU A 136 6.20 -12.65 -4.51
CA LEU A 136 5.05 -12.77 -5.42
C LEU A 136 4.78 -14.22 -5.87
N GLU A 137 5.84 -15.00 -6.11
CA GLU A 137 5.72 -16.43 -6.45
C GLU A 137 5.21 -17.30 -5.28
N GLY A 138 5.25 -16.79 -4.04
CA GLY A 138 4.75 -17.49 -2.87
C GLY A 138 3.24 -17.36 -2.65
N LEU A 139 2.55 -16.52 -3.43
CA LEU A 139 1.13 -16.25 -3.28
C LEU A 139 0.29 -17.09 -4.25
N ASP A 140 -0.88 -17.52 -3.77
CA ASP A 140 -1.92 -18.14 -4.59
C ASP A 140 -2.97 -17.10 -5.02
N PHE A 141 -3.13 -16.91 -6.32
CA PHE A 141 -4.05 -15.92 -6.90
C PHE A 141 -5.35 -16.53 -7.41
N GLU A 142 -5.52 -17.86 -7.36
CA GLU A 142 -6.67 -18.56 -7.96
C GLU A 142 -8.01 -18.03 -7.43
N GLU A 143 -8.08 -17.67 -6.14
CA GLU A 143 -9.31 -17.13 -5.55
C GLU A 143 -9.65 -15.72 -6.07
N LEU A 144 -8.65 -14.85 -6.24
CA LEU A 144 -8.87 -13.52 -6.83
C LEU A 144 -9.29 -13.62 -8.29
N GLU A 145 -8.68 -14.53 -9.05
CA GLU A 145 -9.07 -14.81 -10.44
C GLU A 145 -10.51 -15.33 -10.52
N GLY A 146 -10.89 -16.24 -9.62
CA GLY A 146 -12.25 -16.77 -9.52
C GLY A 146 -13.30 -15.70 -9.20
N LYS A 147 -12.90 -14.62 -8.53
CA LYS A 147 -13.72 -13.43 -8.21
C LYS A 147 -13.76 -12.38 -9.33
N GLY A 148 -13.08 -12.63 -10.45
CA GLY A 148 -13.01 -11.70 -11.58
C GLY A 148 -12.17 -10.46 -11.29
N CYS A 149 -11.29 -10.51 -10.29
CA CYS A 149 -10.43 -9.39 -9.94
C CYS A 149 -9.35 -9.16 -11.02
N THR A 150 -9.02 -7.89 -11.26
CA THR A 150 -7.88 -7.52 -12.10
C THR A 150 -6.63 -7.50 -11.24
N PHE A 151 -5.60 -8.26 -11.62
CA PHE A 151 -4.39 -8.40 -10.84
C PHE A 151 -3.16 -7.96 -11.63
N LEU A 152 -2.37 -7.05 -11.05
CA LEU A 152 -1.15 -6.49 -11.62
C LEU A 152 0.02 -6.77 -10.67
N THR A 153 1.12 -7.29 -11.19
CA THR A 153 2.35 -7.48 -10.42
C THR A 153 3.48 -6.63 -10.96
N TYR A 154 4.16 -5.93 -10.07
CA TYR A 154 5.45 -5.32 -10.34
C TYR A 154 6.54 -6.09 -9.60
N GLN A 155 7.35 -6.84 -10.35
CA GLN A 155 8.55 -7.45 -9.79
C GLN A 155 9.59 -6.36 -9.55
N ARG A 156 9.86 -6.05 -8.28
CA ARG A 156 10.84 -5.03 -7.90
C ARG A 156 12.26 -5.56 -8.15
N VAL A 157 12.94 -5.01 -9.17
CA VAL A 157 14.34 -5.33 -9.52
C VAL A 157 15.31 -4.20 -9.11
N GLY A 158 14.82 -3.17 -8.41
CA GLY A 158 15.63 -2.02 -8.01
C GLY A 158 14.97 -1.19 -6.91
N VAL A 159 15.43 0.05 -6.77
CA VAL A 159 14.95 0.94 -5.70
C VAL A 159 13.56 1.51 -5.94
N ALA A 160 13.06 1.45 -7.19
CA ALA A 160 11.72 1.92 -7.54
C ALA A 160 10.65 1.13 -6.77
N ARG A 161 9.65 1.86 -6.27
CA ARG A 161 8.51 1.29 -5.53
C ARG A 161 7.49 0.68 -6.49
N ILE A 162 7.30 1.29 -7.65
CA ILE A 162 6.48 0.81 -8.77
C ILE A 162 7.16 1.20 -10.09
N GLY A 163 7.03 0.37 -11.13
CA GLY A 163 7.51 0.67 -12.48
C GLY A 163 6.54 1.55 -13.25
N THR A 164 7.02 2.31 -14.25
CA THR A 164 6.18 3.18 -15.08
C THR A 164 5.06 2.40 -15.77
N ASP A 165 5.38 1.29 -16.43
CA ASP A 165 4.41 0.49 -17.17
C ASP A 165 3.30 -0.04 -16.24
N THR A 166 3.65 -0.64 -15.10
CA THR A 166 2.68 -1.13 -14.11
C THR A 166 1.84 0.00 -13.49
N ARG A 167 2.43 1.18 -13.29
CA ARG A 167 1.72 2.37 -12.83
C ARG A 167 0.68 2.83 -13.86
N GLU A 168 1.06 2.92 -15.13
CA GLU A 168 0.15 3.32 -16.22
C GLU A 168 -0.98 2.31 -16.40
N GLU A 169 -0.68 1.00 -16.37
CA GLU A 169 -1.69 -0.07 -16.43
C GLU A 169 -2.68 -0.01 -15.25
N LEU A 170 -2.18 0.24 -14.03
CA LEU A 170 -3.02 0.43 -12.85
C LEU A 170 -3.97 1.62 -13.02
N LEU A 171 -3.43 2.78 -13.41
CA LEU A 171 -4.24 3.99 -13.60
C LEU A 171 -5.29 3.79 -14.70
N GLU A 172 -4.93 3.12 -15.79
CA GLU A 172 -5.89 2.80 -16.84
C GLU A 172 -7.01 1.88 -16.35
N ALA A 173 -6.68 0.80 -15.63
CA ALA A 173 -7.68 -0.11 -15.07
C ALA A 173 -8.64 0.61 -14.11
N VAL A 174 -8.11 1.45 -13.22
CA VAL A 174 -8.89 2.24 -12.26
C VAL A 174 -9.80 3.23 -12.98
N LYS A 175 -9.27 3.94 -13.99
CA LYS A 175 -10.04 4.87 -14.80
C LYS A 175 -11.16 4.18 -15.58
N GLN A 176 -10.91 3.01 -16.15
CA GLN A 176 -11.93 2.23 -16.84
C GLN A 176 -13.03 1.75 -15.90
N LYS A 177 -12.67 1.38 -14.66
CA LYS A 177 -13.64 1.00 -13.63
C LYS A 177 -14.47 2.17 -13.12
N ALA A 178 -13.85 3.34 -12.92
CA ALA A 178 -14.56 4.56 -12.50
C ALA A 178 -15.57 5.08 -13.53
N ALA A 179 -15.41 4.71 -14.80
CA ALA A 179 -16.29 5.11 -15.90
C ALA A 179 -17.52 4.19 -16.09
N GLN A 180 -17.62 3.08 -15.35
CA GLN A 180 -18.72 2.12 -15.38
C GLN A 180 -19.79 2.47 -14.35
#